data_AF-W3V1G4-F1
#
_entry.id   AF-W3V1G4-F1
#
_cell.length_a   1.000
_cell.length_b   1.000
_cell.length_c   1.000
_cell.angle_alpha   90.00
_cell.angle_beta   90.00
_cell.angle_gamma   90.00
#
_symmetry.space_group_name_H-M   'P 1'
#
loop_
_entity.id
_entity.type
_entity.pdbx_description
1 polymer ?
#
loop_
_entity_poly.entity_id
_entity_poly.type
_entity_poly.pdbx_seq_one_letter_code
_entity_poly.pdbx_strand_id
1 'polypeptide(L)'
;MEKEIERKYIDDLMLTYFHQDYQLFGETIDEIIDDYLNCQYPITIISLISLISLISLISLIREIRIFISNSDDVEKDFDSLNYNEFVPELWETTALDFLNHVSKLAQEYLDKDD
;
A
#
# COMPACT_ATOMS: atom_id res chain seq x y z
N MET A 1 -2.94 -23.72 12.58
CA MET A 1 -3.99 -22.71 12.39
C MET A 1 -3.27 -21.43 12.04
N GLU A 2 -3.09 -21.19 10.74
CA GLU A 2 -2.43 -19.98 10.24
C GLU A 2 -3.30 -18.77 10.62
N LYS A 3 -2.67 -17.73 11.16
CA LYS A 3 -3.38 -16.48 11.45
C LYS A 3 -3.63 -15.78 10.12
N GLU A 4 -4.89 -15.67 9.75
CA GLU A 4 -5.32 -14.85 8.62
C GLU A 4 -4.87 -13.40 8.90
N ILE A 5 -4.00 -12.85 8.06
CA ILE A 5 -3.52 -11.47 8.16
C ILE A 5 -4.61 -10.58 7.56
N GLU A 6 -5.22 -9.70 8.36
CA GLU A 6 -6.12 -8.65 7.88
C GLU A 6 -5.36 -7.75 6.90
N ARG A 7 -5.78 -7.69 5.62
CA ARG A 7 -5.12 -6.97 4.52
C ARG A 7 -6.05 -6.11 3.67
N LYS A 8 -7.23 -5.79 4.22
CA LYS A 8 -8.33 -5.12 3.50
C LYS A 8 -7.90 -3.89 2.69
N TYR A 9 -7.01 -3.05 3.22
CA TYR A 9 -6.59 -1.81 2.56
C TYR A 9 -5.53 -2.04 1.48
N ILE A 10 -4.69 -3.07 1.66
CA ILE A 10 -3.76 -3.53 0.62
C ILE A 10 -4.59 -4.09 -0.53
N ASP A 11 -5.57 -4.94 -0.23
CA ASP A 11 -6.46 -5.51 -1.24
C ASP A 11 -7.24 -4.41 -1.98
N ASP A 12 -7.73 -3.38 -1.30
CA ASP A 12 -8.47 -2.26 -1.91
C ASP A 12 -7.59 -1.40 -2.85
N LEU A 13 -6.38 -1.07 -2.41
CA LEU A 13 -5.40 -0.34 -3.23
C LEU A 13 -5.01 -1.15 -4.46
N MET A 14 -4.71 -2.44 -4.27
CA MET A 14 -4.30 -3.35 -5.34
C MET A 14 -5.43 -3.54 -6.35
N LEU A 15 -6.63 -3.88 -5.88
CA LEU A 15 -7.76 -4.20 -6.76
C LEU A 15 -8.36 -2.97 -7.47
N THR A 16 -8.32 -1.80 -6.85
CA THR A 16 -8.99 -0.59 -7.37
C THR A 16 -8.07 0.29 -8.21
N TYR A 17 -6.79 0.44 -7.80
CA TYR A 17 -5.88 1.41 -8.41
C TYR A 17 -4.71 0.76 -9.17
N PHE A 18 -4.28 -0.44 -8.79
CA PHE A 18 -3.12 -1.12 -9.40
C PHE A 18 -3.46 -2.37 -10.23
N HIS A 19 -4.74 -2.69 -10.39
CA HIS A 19 -5.20 -3.83 -11.18
C HIS A 19 -5.30 -3.45 -12.68
N GLN A 20 -6.47 -3.60 -13.30
CA GLN A 20 -6.68 -3.21 -14.69
C GLN A 20 -7.09 -1.74 -14.75
N ASP A 21 -6.56 -1.02 -15.74
CA ASP A 21 -6.79 0.41 -15.96
C ASP A 21 -6.11 1.39 -14.98
N TYR A 22 -5.00 0.99 -14.33
CA TYR A 22 -4.20 1.89 -13.46
C TYR A 22 -3.81 3.22 -14.14
N GLN A 23 -3.64 3.19 -15.47
CA GLN A 23 -3.36 4.35 -16.32
C GLN A 23 -4.45 5.43 -16.28
N LEU A 24 -5.66 5.11 -15.80
CA LEU A 24 -6.74 6.08 -15.60
C LEU A 24 -6.52 6.96 -14.37
N PHE A 25 -5.69 6.53 -13.43
CA PHE A 25 -5.47 7.19 -12.13
C PHE A 25 -4.09 7.89 -12.04
N GLY A 26 -3.19 7.62 -12.99
CA GLY A 26 -1.88 8.27 -13.09
C GLY A 26 -0.91 7.49 -13.98
N GLU A 27 0.21 8.11 -14.36
CA GLU A 27 1.28 7.45 -15.11
C GLU A 27 2.37 6.90 -14.17
N THR A 28 2.45 7.45 -12.96
CA THR A 28 3.41 7.06 -11.92
C THR A 28 2.71 6.57 -10.65
N ILE A 29 3.42 5.78 -9.84
CA ILE A 29 2.94 5.30 -8.54
C ILE A 29 2.50 6.46 -7.65
N ASP A 30 3.28 7.55 -7.63
CA ASP A 30 3.01 8.74 -6.81
C ASP A 30 1.68 9.40 -7.19
N GLU A 31 1.38 9.52 -8.49
CA GLU A 31 0.13 10.11 -8.98
C GLU A 31 -1.09 9.24 -8.63
N ILE A 32 -0.97 7.93 -8.79
CA ILE A 32 -2.04 6.97 -8.50
C ILE A 32 -2.36 6.95 -6.99
N ILE A 33 -1.31 7.01 -6.15
CA ILE A 33 -1.45 7.12 -4.70
C ILE A 33 -2.10 8.47 -4.33
N ASP A 34 -1.69 9.58 -4.95
CA ASP A 34 -2.26 10.90 -4.68
C ASP A 34 -3.75 10.97 -5.07
N ASP A 35 -4.14 10.34 -6.18
CA ASP A 35 -5.55 10.23 -6.60
C ASP A 35 -6.40 9.41 -5.61
N TYR A 36 -5.88 8.26 -5.15
CA TYR A 36 -6.51 7.45 -4.09
C TYR A 36 -6.77 8.25 -2.82
N LEU A 37 -5.83 9.13 -2.44
CA LEU A 37 -5.93 9.96 -1.25
C LEU A 37 -6.92 11.13 -1.42
N ASN A 38 -7.06 11.68 -2.64
CA ASN A 38 -7.85 12.88 -2.91
C ASN A 38 -9.33 12.63 -3.26
N CYS A 39 -9.69 11.46 -3.82
CA CYS A 39 -11.01 11.25 -4.42
C CYS A 39 -12.17 11.00 -3.41
N GLN A 40 -11.95 11.20 -2.11
CA GLN A 40 -12.78 10.59 -1.07
C GLN A 40 -13.79 11.45 -0.27
N TYR A 41 -14.36 12.64 -0.67
CA TYR A 41 -15.61 13.30 -0.12
C TYR A 41 -15.48 14.64 0.72
N PRO A 42 -16.55 15.41 1.12
CA PRO A 42 -16.55 16.86 1.52
C PRO A 42 -16.28 17.20 3.01
N ILE A 43 -15.89 18.45 3.33
CA ILE A 43 -15.25 18.99 4.58
C ILE A 43 -15.40 18.21 5.90
N THR A 44 -16.61 17.86 6.38
CA THR A 44 -16.77 17.04 7.60
C THR A 44 -16.45 15.57 7.38
N ILE A 45 -16.76 15.06 6.19
CA ILE A 45 -16.23 13.79 5.72
C ILE A 45 -14.72 13.94 5.47
N ILE A 46 -14.19 15.04 4.90
CA ILE A 46 -12.72 15.27 4.70
C ILE A 46 -11.97 15.00 5.99
N SER A 47 -12.40 15.58 7.12
CA SER A 47 -11.71 15.33 8.38
C SER A 47 -11.78 13.87 8.84
N LEU A 48 -12.90 13.18 8.61
CA LEU A 48 -13.04 11.75 8.93
C LEU A 48 -12.25 10.87 7.95
N ILE A 49 -12.16 11.23 6.67
CA ILE A 49 -11.36 10.55 5.64
C ILE A 49 -9.89 10.73 5.93
N SER A 50 -9.44 11.95 6.24
CA SER A 50 -8.07 12.21 6.64
C SER A 50 -7.71 11.31 7.82
N LEU A 51 -8.57 11.23 8.85
CA LEU A 51 -8.36 10.32 9.97
C LEU A 51 -8.36 8.83 9.56
N ILE A 52 -9.26 8.40 8.67
CA ILE A 52 -9.31 7.02 8.16
C ILE A 52 -8.05 6.70 7.32
N SER A 53 -7.57 7.66 6.52
CA SER A 53 -6.38 7.55 5.69
C SER A 53 -5.12 7.46 6.55
N LEU A 54 -4.99 8.33 7.56
CA LEU A 54 -3.97 8.26 8.62
C LEU A 54 -3.95 6.87 9.28
N ILE A 55 -5.12 6.35 9.70
CA ILE A 55 -5.24 5.01 10.30
C ILE A 55 -4.85 3.89 9.32
N SER A 56 -5.20 4.04 8.04
CA SER A 56 -4.90 3.06 6.99
C SER A 56 -3.40 3.02 6.68
N LEU A 57 -2.73 4.17 6.61
CA LEU A 57 -1.29 4.28 6.43
C LEU A 57 -0.52 3.70 7.64
N ILE A 58 -0.97 3.99 8.87
CA ILE A 58 -0.39 3.38 10.08
C ILE A 58 -0.56 1.86 10.07
N SER A 59 -1.74 1.37 9.66
CA SER A 59 -2.02 -0.06 9.54
C SER A 59 -1.15 -0.71 8.46
N LEU A 60 -1.01 -0.09 7.30
CA LEU A 60 -0.15 -0.52 6.20
C LEU A 60 1.31 -0.65 6.64
N ILE A 61 1.87 0.38 7.27
CA ILE A 61 3.24 0.35 7.81
C ILE A 61 3.41 -0.80 8.80
N ARG A 62 2.41 -1.02 9.67
CA ARG A 62 2.43 -2.10 10.66
C ARG A 62 2.37 -3.47 9.99
N GLU A 63 1.49 -3.65 9.01
CA GLU A 63 1.34 -4.90 8.26
C GLU A 63 2.62 -5.24 7.49
N ILE A 64 3.24 -4.27 6.82
CA ILE A 64 4.54 -4.44 6.14
C ILE A 64 5.61 -4.89 7.13
N ARG A 65 5.72 -4.24 8.30
CA ARG A 65 6.69 -4.62 9.33
C ARG A 65 6.47 -6.05 9.82
N ILE A 66 5.22 -6.42 10.09
CA ILE A 66 4.85 -7.76 10.55
C ILE A 66 5.20 -8.79 9.46
N PHE A 67 4.86 -8.51 8.20
CA PHE A 67 5.14 -9.37 7.07
C PHE A 67 6.64 -9.64 6.94
N ILE A 68 7.46 -8.58 6.84
CA ILE A 68 8.93 -8.71 6.74
C ILE A 68 9.50 -9.47 7.94
N SER A 69 9.04 -9.19 9.16
CA SER A 69 9.57 -9.82 10.37
C SER A 69 9.25 -11.31 10.53
N ASN A 70 8.16 -11.77 9.91
CA ASN A 70 7.68 -13.14 10.01
C ASN A 70 8.05 -14.00 8.79
N SER A 71 8.63 -13.39 7.76
CA SER A 71 9.01 -14.06 6.53
C SER A 71 10.46 -14.55 6.62
N ASP A 72 10.66 -15.83 6.32
CA ASP A 72 12.01 -16.41 6.19
C ASP A 72 12.62 -16.06 4.82
N ASP A 73 11.77 -15.84 3.80
CA ASP A 73 12.14 -15.47 2.43
C ASP A 73 11.07 -14.52 1.86
N VAL A 74 11.32 -13.22 1.99
CA VAL A 74 10.37 -12.14 1.65
C VAL A 74 9.97 -12.19 0.17
N GLU A 75 10.90 -12.52 -0.72
CA GLU A 75 10.63 -12.53 -2.17
C GLU A 75 9.64 -13.65 -2.51
N LYS A 76 9.88 -14.85 -1.97
CA LYS A 76 9.02 -16.00 -2.22
C LYS A 76 7.65 -15.84 -1.56
N ASP A 77 7.62 -15.36 -0.31
CA ASP A 77 6.35 -15.16 0.40
C ASP A 77 5.53 -14.06 -0.26
N PHE A 78 6.17 -12.99 -0.75
CA PHE A 78 5.49 -11.94 -1.48
C PHE A 78 4.91 -12.44 -2.81
N ASP A 79 5.68 -13.17 -3.61
CA ASP A 79 5.22 -13.77 -4.87
C ASP A 79 4.00 -14.69 -4.66
N SER A 80 4.03 -15.50 -3.58
CA SER A 80 2.92 -16.39 -3.23
C SER A 80 1.61 -15.68 -2.89
N LEU A 81 1.71 -14.44 -2.40
CA LEU A 81 0.58 -13.62 -1.99
C LEU A 81 0.07 -12.74 -3.13
N ASN A 82 0.92 -12.41 -4.08
CA ASN A 82 0.65 -11.35 -5.05
C ASN A 82 -0.05 -11.84 -6.33
N TYR A 83 -0.54 -13.08 -6.40
CA TYR A 83 -1.21 -13.68 -7.58
C TYR A 83 -0.53 -13.44 -8.95
N ASN A 84 0.77 -13.07 -8.98
CA ASN A 84 1.50 -12.53 -10.13
C ASN A 84 1.03 -11.15 -10.66
N GLU A 85 0.25 -10.38 -9.90
CA GLU A 85 -0.25 -9.05 -10.32
C GLU A 85 0.83 -7.97 -10.29
N PHE A 86 1.79 -8.06 -9.35
CA PHE A 86 2.93 -7.15 -9.31
C PHE A 86 4.25 -7.93 -9.19
N VAL A 87 5.14 -7.69 -10.16
CA VAL A 87 6.45 -8.35 -10.29
C VAL A 87 7.55 -7.30 -10.04
N PRO A 88 8.22 -7.34 -8.88
CA PRO A 88 9.24 -6.35 -8.49
C PRO A 88 10.35 -6.16 -9.53
N GLU A 89 10.76 -7.25 -10.18
CA GLU A 89 11.83 -7.25 -11.18
C GLU A 89 11.54 -6.36 -12.40
N LEU A 90 10.26 -6.22 -12.80
CA LEU A 90 9.84 -5.34 -13.90
C LEU A 90 10.02 -3.85 -13.57
N TRP A 91 10.18 -3.54 -12.28
CA TRP A 91 10.38 -2.20 -11.74
C TRP A 91 11.80 -2.00 -11.20
N GLU A 92 12.74 -2.90 -11.55
CA GLU A 92 14.14 -2.86 -11.10
C GLU A 92 14.28 -2.84 -9.56
N THR A 93 13.37 -3.48 -8.84
CA THR A 93 13.37 -3.58 -7.36
C THR A 93 13.21 -5.02 -6.87
N THR A 94 13.49 -5.26 -5.60
CA THR A 94 13.11 -6.48 -4.88
C THR A 94 11.78 -6.27 -4.14
N ALA A 95 11.08 -7.34 -3.75
CA ALA A 95 9.88 -7.23 -2.92
C ALA A 95 10.20 -6.57 -1.57
N LEU A 96 11.34 -6.93 -0.95
CA LEU A 96 11.77 -6.31 0.29
C LEU A 96 12.04 -4.81 0.14
N ASP A 97 12.75 -4.40 -0.91
CA ASP A 97 13.04 -2.99 -1.17
C ASP A 97 11.77 -2.21 -1.47
N PHE A 98 10.85 -2.79 -2.26
CA PHE A 98 9.54 -2.21 -2.55
C PHE A 98 8.73 -1.98 -1.26
N LEU A 99 8.58 -3.00 -0.42
CA LEU A 99 7.83 -2.91 0.83
C LEU A 99 8.44 -1.88 1.80
N ASN A 100 9.77 -1.83 1.91
CA ASN A 100 10.44 -0.81 2.71
C ASN A 100 10.23 0.59 2.13
N HIS A 101 10.23 0.74 0.81
CA HIS A 101 9.99 2.00 0.14
C HIS A 101 8.55 2.51 0.39
N VAL A 102 7.54 1.66 0.22
CA VAL A 102 6.14 1.98 0.52
C VAL A 102 5.97 2.40 1.99
N SER A 103 6.55 1.63 2.92
CA SER A 103 6.51 1.92 4.35
C SER A 103 7.13 3.28 4.68
N LYS A 104 8.24 3.62 4.01
CA LYS A 104 8.91 4.92 4.16
C LYS A 104 8.06 6.07 3.62
N LEU A 105 7.51 5.95 2.41
CA LEU A 105 6.66 6.99 1.82
C LEU A 105 5.39 7.24 2.64
N ALA A 106 4.76 6.16 3.12
CA ALA A 106 3.61 6.26 4.01
C ALA A 106 3.95 7.00 5.31
N GLN A 107 5.12 6.74 5.90
CA GLN A 107 5.58 7.47 7.09
C GLN A 107 5.85 8.95 6.78
N GLU A 108 6.51 9.25 5.66
CA GLU A 108 6.78 10.63 5.23
C GLU A 108 5.49 11.41 4.95
N TYR A 109 4.41 10.74 4.52
CA TYR A 109 3.10 11.36 4.38
C TYR A 109 2.50 11.69 5.75
N LEU A 110 2.55 10.75 6.71
CA LEU A 110 2.08 10.97 8.08
C LEU A 110 2.83 12.14 8.76
N ASP A 111 4.14 12.24 8.54
CA ASP A 111 5.00 13.26 9.15
C ASP A 111 4.79 14.67 8.56
N LYS A 112 4.12 14.81 7.40
CA LYS A 112 3.83 16.10 6.76
C LYS A 112 2.57 16.78 7.28
N ASP A 113 1.68 16.03 7.93
CA ASP A 113 0.40 16.51 8.47
C ASP A 113 0.46 16.88 9.98
N ASP A 114 1.64 16.78 10.62
CA ASP A 114 1.96 17.28 11.98
C ASP A 114 2.53 18.72 11.97
#